data_AF-A0A7X6NJ91-F1
#
_entry.id   AF-A0A7X6NJ91-F1
#
_cell.length_a   1.000
_cell.length_b   1.000
_cell.length_c   1.000
_cell.angle_alpha   90.00
_cell.angle_beta   90.00
_cell.angle_gamma   90.00
#
_symmetry.space_group_name_H-M   'P 1'
#
loop_
_entity.id
_entity.type
_entity.pdbx_description
1 polymer ?
#
loop_
_entity_poly.entity_id
_entity_poly.type
_entity_poly.pdbx_seq_one_letter_code
_entity_poly.pdbx_strand_id
1 'polypeptide(L)' 'LEEILNRLANRIDDNKMAELNAAVDLDKREPADVAREFLEKEGLI' A
#
# COMPACT_ATOMS: atom_id res chain seq x y z
N LEU A 1 9.86 14.89 -6.35
CA LEU A 1 8.74 13.91 -6.23
C LEU A 1 9.13 12.57 -6.84
N GLU A 2 9.71 12.54 -8.04
CA GLU A 2 10.19 11.33 -8.72
C GLU A 2 11.04 10.40 -7.83
N GLU A 3 12.08 10.91 -7.16
CA GLU A 3 12.92 10.11 -6.25
C GLU A 3 12.12 9.46 -5.10
N ILE A 4 11.12 10.16 -4.57
CA ILE A 4 10.26 9.67 -3.49
C ILE A 4 9.33 8.58 -4.02
N LEU A 5 8.72 8.80 -5.18
CA LEU A 5 7.84 7.82 -5.84
C LEU A 5 8.60 6.55 -6.25
N ASN A 6 9.85 6.69 -6.68
CA ASN A 6 10.69 5.54 -7.04
C ASN A 6 10.96 4.60 -5.86
N ARG A 7 10.81 5.05 -4.60
CA ARG A 7 10.89 4.17 -3.43
C ARG A 7 9.76 3.14 -3.35
N LEU A 8 8.63 3.38 -4.03
CA LEU A 8 7.50 2.44 -4.15
C LEU A 8 7.73 1.37 -5.22
N ALA A 9 8.71 1.55 -6.12
CA ALA A 9 8.96 0.62 -7.20
C ALA A 9 9.26 -0.79 -6.64
N ASN A 10 8.61 -1.81 -7.22
CA ASN A 10 8.71 -3.21 -6.83
C ASN A 10 8.23 -3.55 -5.40
N ARG A 11 7.53 -2.64 -4.70
CA ARG A 11 6.97 -2.89 -3.35
C ARG A 11 5.53 -3.40 -3.38
N ILE A 12 4.85 -3.24 -4.51
CA ILE A 12 3.48 -3.66 -4.72
C ILE A 12 3.48 -4.54 -5.97
N ASP A 13 3.59 -5.85 -5.77
CA ASP A 13 3.32 -6.84 -6.81
C ASP A 13 1.80 -7.16 -6.87
N ASP A 14 1.40 -8.00 -7.82
CA ASP A 14 -0.02 -8.35 -8.02
C ASP A 14 -0.66 -8.96 -6.76
N ASN A 15 0.09 -9.79 -6.04
CA ASN A 15 -0.39 -10.43 -4.82
C ASN A 15 -0.58 -9.40 -3.70
N LYS A 16 0.38 -8.50 -3.50
CA LYS A 16 0.29 -7.42 -2.52
C LYS A 16 -0.85 -6.48 -2.85
N MET A 17 -1.03 -6.12 -4.12
CA MET A 17 -2.16 -5.28 -4.54
C MET A 17 -3.50 -5.95 -4.26
N ALA A 18 -3.63 -7.24 -4.54
CA ALA A 18 -4.84 -8.01 -4.25
C ALA A 18 -5.15 -8.06 -2.74
N GLU A 19 -4.15 -8.23 -1.88
CA GLU A 19 -4.28 -8.18 -0.42
C GLU A 19 -4.79 -6.81 0.06
N LEU A 20 -4.19 -5.73 -0.43
CA LEU A 20 -4.59 -4.36 -0.07
C LEU A 20 -6.02 -4.04 -0.54
N ASN A 21 -6.40 -4.49 -1.75
CA ASN A 21 -7.75 -4.32 -2.26
C ASN A 21 -8.77 -5.14 -1.46
N ALA A 22 -8.44 -6.38 -1.08
CA ALA A 22 -9.32 -7.20 -0.24
C ALA A 22 -9.59 -6.55 1.12
N ALA A 23 -8.58 -5.93 1.74
CA ALA A 23 -8.75 -5.18 2.99
C ALA A 23 -9.75 -4.02 2.87
N VAL A 24 -9.86 -3.39 1.69
CA VAL A 24 -10.85 -2.33 1.43
C VAL A 24 -12.21 -2.94 1.07
N ASP A 25 -12.23 -3.87 0.12
CA ASP A 25 -13.47 -4.36 -0.49
C ASP A 25 -14.23 -5.33 0.40
N LEU A 26 -13.51 -6.22 1.09
CA LEU A 26 -14.09 -7.27 1.93
C LEU A 26 -14.16 -6.82 3.39
N ASP A 27 -13.04 -6.31 3.93
CA ASP A 27 -12.96 -5.90 5.34
C ASP A 27 -13.47 -4.48 5.59
N LYS A 28 -13.87 -3.76 4.53
CA LYS A 28 -14.45 -2.41 4.59
C LYS A 28 -13.58 -1.38 5.30
N ARG A 29 -12.26 -1.54 5.23
CA ARG A 29 -11.29 -0.59 5.79
C ARG A 29 -11.20 0.65 4.90
N GLU A 30 -10.95 1.80 5.54
CA GLU A 30 -10.71 3.04 4.82
C GLU A 30 -9.43 2.94 3.97
N PRO A 31 -9.48 3.23 2.65
CA PRO A 31 -8.32 3.10 1.77
C PRO A 31 -7.10 3.90 2.24
N ALA A 32 -7.34 5.07 2.84
CA ALA A 32 -6.28 5.92 3.38
C ALA A 32 -5.55 5.26 4.57
N ASP A 33 -6.27 4.51 5.40
CA ASP A 33 -5.68 3.81 6.54
C ASP A 33 -4.89 2.58 6.08
N VAL A 34 -5.43 1.82 5.12
CA VAL A 34 -4.74 0.68 4.49
C VAL A 34 -3.43 1.14 3.83
N ALA A 35 -3.48 2.24 3.08
CA ALA A 35 -2.29 2.82 2.45
C ALA A 35 -1.27 3.30 3.49
N ARG A 36 -1.71 4.01 4.53
CA ARG A 36 -0.82 4.51 5.59
C ARG A 36 -0.08 3.37 6.28
N GLU A 37 -0.80 2.35 6.72
CA GLU A 37 -0.19 1.20 7.40
C GLU A 37 0.81 0.45 6.50
N PHE A 38 0.49 0.29 5.20
CA PHE A 38 1.42 -0.31 4.25
C PHE A 38 2.72 0.51 4.14
N LEU A 39 2.60 1.83 3.99
CA LEU A 39 3.75 2.72 3.87
C LEU A 39 4.60 2.75 5.15
N GLU A 40 3.97 2.79 6.33
CA GLU A 40 4.67 2.70 7.63
C GLU A 40 5.41 1.37 7.78
N LYS A 41 4.77 0.25 7.42
CA LYS A 41 5.36 -1.09 7.50
C LYS A 41 6.56 -1.26 6.57
N GLU A 42 6.52 -0.65 5.38
CA GLU A 42 7.63 -0.65 4.42
C GLU A 42 8.70 0.42 4.73
N GLY A 43 8.52 1.23 5.78
CA GLY A 43 9.46 2.30 6.16
C GLY A 43 9.53 3.44 5.13
N LEU A 44 8.43 3.67 4.43
CA LEU A 44 8.32 4.70 3.39
C LEU A 44 7.86 6.05 3.97
N ILE A 45 7.20 6.01 5.12
CA ILE A 45 6.84 7.15 5.98
C ILE A 45 7.05 6.81 7.46
#